data_AF-A0A8J8CFC7-F1
#
_entry.id   AF-A0A8J8CFC7-F1
#
_cell.length_a   1.000
_cell.length_b   1.000
_cell.length_c   1.000
_cell.angle_alpha   90.00
_cell.angle_beta   90.00
_cell.angle_gamma   90.00
#
_symmetry.space_group_name_H-M   'P 1'
#
loop_
_entity.id
_entity.type
_entity.pdbx_description
1 polymer ?
#
loop_
_entity_poly.entity_id
_entity_poly.type
_entity_poly.pdbx_seq_one_letter_code
_entity_poly.pdbx_strand_id
1 'polypeptide(L)' 'MVARIAVNGFGTIGKRVARAVRLQDDMEIVGVTKTRPTYEARLANKEGFPLYVADSAKISEFREQGIQVEGSL' A
#
# COMPACT_ATOMS: atom_id res chain seq x y z
N MET A 1 12.17 -20.20 -0.24
CA MET A 1 11.58 -19.33 0.81
C MET A 1 11.26 -18.01 0.12
N VAL A 2 10.04 -17.50 0.24
CA VAL A 2 9.63 -16.26 -0.43
C VAL A 2 9.88 -15.08 0.52
N ALA A 3 10.53 -14.02 0.05
CA ALA A 3 10.78 -12.82 0.84
C ALA A 3 9.50 -11.97 0.94
N ARG A 4 9.12 -11.61 2.17
CA ARG A 4 7.89 -10.84 2.44
C ARG A 4 8.23 -9.36 2.53
N ILE A 5 7.77 -8.56 1.56
CA ILE A 5 8.19 -7.18 1.37
C ILE A 5 7.04 -6.21 1.68
N ALA A 6 7.31 -5.26 2.57
CA ALA A 6 6.45 -4.11 2.80
C ALA A 6 7.13 -2.85 2.25
N VAL A 7 6.34 -1.97 1.61
CA VAL A 7 6.84 -0.68 1.10
C VAL A 7 6.22 0.46 1.91
N ASN A 8 7.01 1.00 2.84
CA ASN A 8 6.61 2.17 3.61
C ASN A 8 6.76 3.45 2.76
N GLY A 9 5.66 3.88 2.14
CA GLY A 9 5.56 5.08 1.33
C GLY A 9 5.24 4.79 -0.13
N PHE A 10 3.95 4.71 -0.48
CA PHE A 10 3.46 4.53 -1.85
C PHE A 10 3.46 5.84 -2.66
N GLY A 11 4.62 6.48 -2.75
CA GLY A 11 4.89 7.67 -3.55
C GLY A 11 5.42 7.35 -4.94
N THR A 12 6.15 8.30 -5.52
CA THR A 12 6.78 8.16 -6.86
C THR A 12 7.67 6.91 -6.94
N ILE A 13 8.58 6.71 -6.00
CA ILE A 13 9.49 5.56 -6.01
C ILE A 13 8.81 4.31 -5.45
N GLY A 14 8.13 4.40 -4.30
CA GLY A 14 7.53 3.24 -3.66
C GLY A 14 6.54 2.48 -4.54
N LYS A 15 5.72 3.17 -5.35
CA LYS A 15 4.81 2.48 -6.29
C LYS A 15 5.54 1.72 -7.40
N ARG A 16 6.72 2.19 -7.81
CA ARG A 16 7.56 1.50 -8.80
C ARG A 16 8.23 0.29 -8.17
N VAL A 17 8.73 0.42 -6.95
CA VAL A 17 9.32 -0.68 -6.17
C VAL A 17 8.27 -1.76 -5.90
N ALA A 18 7.07 -1.40 -5.43
CA ALA A 18 5.99 -2.37 -5.17
C ALA A 18 5.63 -3.20 -6.41
N ARG A 19 5.62 -2.57 -7.59
CA ARG A 19 5.40 -3.28 -8.86
C ARG A 19 6.59 -4.15 -9.25
N ALA A 20 7.81 -3.66 -9.07
CA ALA A 20 9.02 -4.44 -9.36
C ALA A 20 9.11 -5.71 -8.50
N VAL A 21 8.78 -5.62 -7.22
CA VAL A 21 8.72 -6.76 -6.30
C VAL A 21 7.70 -7.79 -6.78
N ARG A 22 6.52 -7.35 -7.24
CA ARG A 22 5.47 -8.24 -7.76
C ARG A 22 5.84 -8.99 -9.04
N LEU A 23 6.92 -8.58 -9.71
CA LEU A 23 7.46 -9.25 -10.89
C LEU A 23 8.51 -10.32 -10.55
N GLN A 24 8.98 -10.37 -9.30
CA GLN A 24 9.97 -11.37 -8.87
C GLN A 24 9.27 -12.66 -8.44
N ASP A 25 9.87 -13.80 -8.74
CA ASP A 25 9.37 -15.13 -8.40
C ASP A 25 9.68 -15.55 -6.96
N ASP A 26 10.65 -14.88 -6.32
CA ASP A 26 11.10 -15.13 -4.95
C ASP A 26 10.62 -14.09 -3.93
N MET A 27 9.73 -13.16 -4.32
CA MET A 27 9.21 -12.10 -3.44
C MET A 27 7.68 -11.97 -3.47
N GLU A 28 7.11 -11.53 -2.34
CA GLU A 28 5.70 -11.15 -2.23
C GLU A 28 5.55 -9.76 -1.60
N ILE A 29 4.65 -8.93 -2.14
CA ILE A 29 4.25 -7.68 -1.48
C ILE A 29 3.17 -7.99 -0.45
N VAL A 30 3.47 -7.71 0.82
CA VAL A 30 2.50 -7.87 1.92
C VAL A 30 1.80 -6.57 2.28
N GLY A 31 2.30 -5.42 1.85
CA GLY A 31 1.63 -4.15 2.07
C GLY A 31 2.38 -2.93 1.57
N VAL A 32 1.63 -1.86 1.36
CA VAL A 32 2.14 -0.52 1.03
C VAL A 32 1.48 0.52 1.94
N THR A 33 2.17 1.60 2.28
CA THR A 33 1.62 2.64 3.18
C THR A 33 1.32 3.96 2.48
N LYS A 34 0.30 4.69 2.97
CA LYS A 34 0.02 6.09 2.62
C LYS A 34 -0.34 6.91 3.85
N THR A 35 -0.08 8.21 3.77
CA THR A 35 -0.37 9.19 4.83
C THR A 35 -1.65 10.00 4.59
N ARG A 36 -2.15 10.00 3.34
CA ARG A 36 -3.32 10.77 2.88
C ARG A 36 -4.12 9.97 1.85
N PRO A 37 -5.45 10.09 1.80
CA PRO A 37 -6.34 9.39 0.87
C PRO A 37 -6.32 10.00 -0.54
N THR A 38 -5.12 10.09 -1.14
CA THR A 38 -4.94 10.67 -2.48
C THR A 38 -5.26 9.66 -3.59
N TYR A 39 -5.19 10.10 -4.84
CA TYR A 39 -5.34 9.22 -6.01
C TYR A 39 -4.42 8.00 -5.95
N GLU A 40 -3.19 8.11 -5.45
CA GLU A 40 -2.31 6.94 -5.36
C GLU A 40 -2.79 5.89 -4.36
N ALA A 41 -3.52 6.27 -3.32
CA ALA A 41 -4.11 5.32 -2.38
C ALA A 41 -5.25 4.52 -3.05
N ARG A 42 -6.09 5.20 -3.86
CA ARG A 42 -7.08 4.51 -4.72
C ARG A 42 -6.40 3.60 -5.74
N LEU A 43 -5.29 4.04 -6.32
CA LEU A 43 -4.52 3.23 -7.27
C LEU A 43 -3.95 1.97 -6.61
N ALA A 44 -3.45 2.06 -5.38
CA ALA A 44 -2.97 0.90 -4.63
C ALA A 44 -4.07 -0.17 -4.49
N ASN A 45 -5.28 0.22 -4.07
CA ASN A 45 -6.42 -0.70 -4.02
C ASN A 45 -6.82 -1.25 -5.38
N LYS A 46 -6.87 -0.40 -6.42
CA LYS A 46 -7.20 -0.84 -7.79
C LYS A 46 -6.19 -1.85 -8.33
N GLU A 47 -4.91 -1.70 -7.97
CA GLU A 47 -3.85 -2.64 -8.33
C GLU A 47 -3.79 -3.86 -7.38
N GLY A 48 -4.65 -3.91 -6.37
CA GLY A 48 -4.75 -5.01 -5.41
C GLY A 48 -3.58 -5.08 -4.43
N PHE A 49 -2.94 -3.96 -4.12
CA PHE A 49 -1.93 -3.89 -3.06
C PHE A 49 -2.62 -3.70 -1.70
N PRO A 50 -2.30 -4.51 -0.68
CA PRO A 50 -2.77 -4.28 0.68
C PRO A 50 -2.33 -2.90 1.17
N LEU A 51 -3.28 -2.03 1.45
CA LEU A 51 -3.01 -0.63 1.80
C LEU A 51 -3.08 -0.43 3.32
N TYR A 52 -2.02 0.13 3.88
CA TYR A 52 -1.91 0.50 5.28
C TYR A 52 -1.83 2.03 5.42
N VAL A 53 -2.34 2.54 6.54
CA VAL A 53 -2.27 3.96 6.86
C VAL A 53 -1.14 4.18 7.85
N ALA A 54 -0.26 5.16 7.59
CA ALA A 54 0.87 5.45 8.49
C ALA A 54 0.43 5.93 9.89
N ASP A 55 -0.82 6.40 10.01
CA ASP A 55 -1.42 6.85 11.26
C ASP A 55 -2.81 6.24 11.40
N SER A 56 -2.99 5.42 12.43
CA SER A 56 -4.26 4.74 12.73
C SER A 56 -5.44 5.70 12.88
N ALA A 57 -5.21 6.94 13.33
CA ALA A 57 -6.24 7.96 13.47
C ALA A 57 -6.88 8.38 12.13
N LYS A 58 -6.18 8.13 11.00
CA LYS A 58 -6.64 8.50 9.64
C LYS A 58 -7.33 7.36 8.90
N ILE A 59 -7.51 6.20 9.53
CA ILE A 59 -8.17 5.05 8.91
C ILE A 59 -9.61 5.39 8.50
N SER A 60 -10.34 6.14 9.33
CA SER A 60 -11.70 6.60 9.00
C SER A 60 -11.74 7.48 7.75
N GLU A 61 -10.82 8.45 7.64
CA GLU A 61 -10.70 9.36 6.49
C GLU A 61 -10.55 8.60 5.17
N PHE A 62 -9.76 7.52 5.17
CA PHE A 62 -9.60 6.66 3.98
C PHE A 62 -10.90 5.92 3.65
N ARG A 63 -11.53 5.30 4.65
CA ARG A 63 -12.76 4.52 4.47
C ARG A 63 -13.93 5.38 4.02
N GLU A 64 -14.07 6.60 4.55
CA GLU A 64 -15.07 7.58 4.13
C GLU A 64 -14.93 7.96 2.65
N GLN A 65 -13.71 7.93 2.11
CA GLN A 65 -13.45 8.13 0.69
C GLN A 65 -13.52 6.85 -0.16
N GLY A 66 -14.06 5.76 0.40
CA GLY A 66 -14.19 4.47 -0.29
C GLY A 66 -12.86 3.75 -0.52
N ILE A 67 -11.80 4.12 0.21
CA ILE A 67 -10.49 3.48 0.12
C ILE A 67 -10.41 2.43 1.23
N GLN A 68 -10.35 1.16 0.82
CA GLN A 68 -10.11 0.04 1.74
C GLN A 68 -8.68 0.11 2.29
N VAL A 69 -8.54 -0.20 3.59
CA VAL A 69 -7.27 -0.23 4.31
C VAL A 69 -7.28 -1.40 5.28
N GLU A 70 -6.16 -2.11 5.34
CA GLU A 70 -5.96 -3.31 6.17
C GLU A 70 -5.63 -2.97 7.63
N GLY A 71 -5.13 -1.76 7.88
CA GLY A 71 -4.74 -1.30 9.21
C GLY A 71 -3.73 -0.18 9.13
N SER A 72 -2.81 -0.17 10.10
CA SER A 72 -1.69 0.76 10.17
C SER A 72 -0.34 0.05 10.19
N LEU A 73 0.69 0.74 9.71
CA LEU A 73 2.10 0.30 9.73
C LEU A 73 3.00 1.43 10.22
#